data_AF-A0A9W9CZ08-F1
#
_entry.id   AF-A0A9W9CZ08-F1
#
_cell.length_a   1.000
_cell.length_b   1.000
_cell.length_c   1.000
_cell.angle_alpha   90.00
_cell.angle_beta   90.00
_cell.angle_gamma   90.00
#
_symmetry.space_group_name_H-M   'P 1'
#
loop_
_entity.id
_entity.type
_entity.pdbx_description
1 polymer ?
#
loop_
_entity_poly.entity_id
_entity_poly.type
_entity_poly.pdbx_seq_one_letter_code
_entity_poly.pdbx_strand_id
1 'polypeptide(L)'
;MGIKGDREALSVATGREHGDDSGADSPARASVVTDDEDLMDDRPDIKLDRRIVRKIDLRLCTIAGLLCALDLIDSGIMSSASATSMPTDLGLVGDRYSTAIWIVTLAQVVFKLPATIAMRFIGPPVFFTCTTILFGLITLCMAYVTDWRQMIGLRFLMGLAMSGIYPGLAYLISTWYTRKQQQLRFAYLQSGQVIVVATGSIVNYGLDLLDQSHGLRGWQWMFVVQGAITMFLGVLTFLWIPDFPENATKTLWFLTSDEIDQVLDTINQDRKDAGPPEPFTTAAILRPFLDIKLYAFSLLFFLQNVVSTALSYFIPTILIGMGFTSADSILLYAPPYYYAVIPVIITSILADRFSLRGPVIIFNALCLIAGMAMLGFPTNVGVRYTGVLFATGAYVSNWAAMNAWQMNNITGQWKRATVAAAVSGCNALGGIAGSYIFRANEAPWYPTAIWVSIGSHILIIVIVALGFVLFWRANRRASAGKGIIEGVEGFRYIY
;
A
#
# COMPACT_ATOMS: atom_id res chain seq x y z
N MET A 1 -11.24 -62.32 45.96
CA MET A 1 -11.32 -62.60 44.50
C MET A 1 -10.13 -61.91 43.83
N GLY A 2 -9.16 -62.58 43.21
CA GLY A 2 -8.86 -64.01 43.20
C GLY A 2 -7.74 -64.34 42.20
N ILE A 3 -6.67 -65.00 42.66
CA ILE A 3 -5.74 -65.89 41.91
C ILE A 3 -4.89 -65.21 40.80
N LYS A 4 -3.55 -65.02 40.88
CA LYS A 4 -2.35 -65.90 41.08
C LYS A 4 -1.78 -66.47 39.75
N GLY A 5 -0.45 -66.45 39.61
CA GLY A 5 0.36 -67.10 38.54
C GLY A 5 1.26 -66.08 37.79
N ASP A 6 2.55 -65.89 38.11
CA ASP A 6 3.77 -66.75 38.03
C ASP A 6 4.39 -66.90 36.62
N ARG A 7 5.66 -66.44 36.51
CA ARG A 7 6.83 -67.07 35.79
C ARG A 7 6.74 -67.28 34.27
N GLU A 8 7.82 -67.48 33.49
CA GLU A 8 9.30 -67.48 33.59
C GLU A 8 9.82 -67.07 32.18
N ALA A 9 10.85 -66.23 32.01
CA ALA A 9 12.28 -66.56 31.82
C ALA A 9 12.66 -67.43 30.58
N LEU A 10 13.86 -67.16 30.02
CA LEU A 10 14.64 -67.96 29.02
C LEU A 10 14.19 -67.85 27.52
N SER A 11 15.03 -67.96 26.48
CA SER A 11 16.52 -68.04 26.39
C SER A 11 17.04 -67.96 24.91
N VAL A 12 18.13 -67.19 24.68
CA VAL A 12 19.38 -67.45 23.91
C VAL A 12 19.39 -68.16 22.52
N ALA A 13 20.38 -67.73 21.67
CA ALA A 13 20.98 -68.33 20.45
C ALA A 13 20.27 -68.05 19.09
N THR A 14 20.93 -67.91 17.91
CA THR A 14 22.36 -67.76 17.48
C THR A 14 22.38 -67.11 16.05
N GLY A 15 23.49 -66.70 15.41
CA GLY A 15 24.93 -66.75 15.72
C GLY A 15 25.82 -66.03 14.67
N ARG A 16 27.14 -66.12 14.87
CA ARG A 16 28.30 -65.67 14.06
C ARG A 16 28.48 -66.48 12.75
N GLU A 17 29.35 -66.21 11.76
CA GLU A 17 30.38 -65.17 11.49
C GLU A 17 30.77 -65.12 9.98
N HIS A 18 31.40 -64.01 9.57
CA HIS A 18 32.45 -63.80 8.53
C HIS A 18 32.47 -64.50 7.15
N GLY A 19 32.90 -63.71 6.15
CA GLY A 19 33.41 -64.14 4.84
C GLY A 19 33.87 -62.92 4.03
N ASP A 20 35.17 -62.64 4.03
CA ASP A 20 35.79 -61.45 3.43
C ASP A 20 36.31 -61.70 2.00
N ASP A 21 36.57 -60.61 1.27
CA ASP A 21 37.81 -60.34 0.51
C ASP A 21 37.69 -59.83 -0.96
N SER A 22 38.47 -58.75 -1.20
CA SER A 22 39.10 -58.31 -2.45
C SER A 22 38.31 -57.68 -3.61
N GLY A 23 38.82 -56.54 -4.13
CA GLY A 23 38.35 -55.91 -5.37
C GLY A 23 38.75 -54.44 -5.54
N ALA A 24 40.03 -54.14 -5.78
CA ALA A 24 40.60 -52.78 -5.80
C ALA A 24 40.05 -51.86 -6.92
N ASP A 25 39.98 -50.55 -6.65
CA ASP A 25 39.42 -49.54 -7.55
C ASP A 25 40.32 -48.28 -7.67
N SER A 26 40.59 -47.83 -8.91
CA SER A 26 41.20 -46.53 -9.28
C SER A 26 41.49 -46.44 -10.80
N PRO A 27 41.58 -45.24 -11.41
CA PRO A 27 41.14 -43.92 -10.92
C PRO A 27 40.33 -43.06 -11.92
N ALA A 28 39.62 -42.07 -11.37
CA ALA A 28 39.35 -40.74 -11.92
C ALA A 28 39.09 -40.54 -13.43
N ARG A 29 37.85 -40.09 -13.76
CA ARG A 29 37.64 -38.97 -14.70
C ARG A 29 36.42 -38.15 -14.28
N ALA A 30 36.57 -36.82 -14.33
CA ALA A 30 35.65 -35.88 -13.71
C ALA A 30 34.34 -35.70 -14.48
N SER A 31 33.22 -35.74 -13.76
CA SER A 31 32.00 -35.01 -14.10
C SER A 31 31.89 -33.79 -13.18
N VAL A 32 31.47 -32.66 -13.76
CA VAL A 32 31.42 -31.36 -13.08
C VAL A 32 30.33 -31.37 -12.01
N VAL A 33 30.65 -30.90 -10.80
CA VAL A 33 29.66 -30.62 -9.75
C VAL A 33 28.97 -29.30 -10.06
N THR A 34 27.67 -29.35 -10.35
CA THR A 34 26.75 -28.21 -10.33
C THR A 34 25.48 -28.62 -9.60
N ASP A 35 25.57 -28.73 -8.28
CA ASP A 35 24.43 -28.95 -7.38
C ASP A 35 24.52 -27.95 -6.23
N ASP A 36 23.71 -26.89 -6.29
CA ASP A 36 23.23 -26.12 -5.12
C ASP A 36 22.11 -25.10 -5.51
N GLU A 37 21.29 -25.43 -6.53
CA GLU A 37 20.04 -24.72 -6.87
C GLU A 37 18.88 -25.71 -7.08
N ASP A 38 18.70 -26.71 -6.19
CA ASP A 38 17.45 -27.49 -6.16
C ASP A 38 17.11 -28.09 -4.77
N LEU A 39 17.08 -27.23 -3.75
CA LEU A 39 16.16 -27.41 -2.62
C LEU A 39 14.86 -26.63 -2.88
N MET A 40 14.31 -26.82 -4.07
CA MET A 40 12.95 -26.42 -4.41
C MET A 40 11.97 -27.29 -3.63
N ASP A 41 11.10 -26.59 -2.92
CA ASP A 41 10.00 -27.09 -2.12
C ASP A 41 9.18 -28.18 -2.85
N ASP A 42 9.37 -29.45 -2.48
CA ASP A 42 8.81 -30.64 -3.14
C ASP A 42 7.32 -30.85 -2.80
N ARG A 43 6.54 -29.77 -2.92
CA ARG A 43 5.10 -29.69 -2.66
C ARG A 43 4.35 -29.51 -3.98
N PRO A 44 3.18 -30.15 -4.16
CA PRO A 44 2.39 -30.01 -5.38
C PRO A 44 1.99 -28.55 -5.59
N ASP A 45 2.60 -27.91 -6.58
CA ASP A 45 2.44 -26.49 -6.87
C ASP A 45 1.00 -26.22 -7.34
N ILE A 46 0.13 -25.76 -6.42
CA ILE A 46 -1.32 -25.58 -6.62
C ILE A 46 -1.58 -24.45 -7.63
N LYS A 47 -1.42 -24.79 -8.91
CA LYS A 47 -1.56 -23.90 -10.06
C LYS A 47 -3.03 -23.84 -10.49
N LEU A 48 -3.75 -22.88 -9.92
CA LEU A 48 -5.01 -22.39 -10.51
C LEU A 48 -4.77 -22.09 -12.00
N ASP A 49 -5.69 -22.50 -12.89
CA ASP A 49 -5.49 -22.33 -14.34
C ASP A 49 -5.20 -20.85 -14.65
N ARG A 50 -4.10 -20.61 -15.38
CA ARG A 50 -3.69 -19.28 -15.87
C ARG A 50 -4.83 -18.58 -16.64
N ARG A 51 -5.76 -19.32 -17.25
CA ARG A 51 -6.96 -18.77 -17.90
C ARG A 51 -7.94 -18.20 -16.88
N ILE A 52 -8.26 -18.94 -15.82
CA ILE A 52 -9.11 -18.51 -14.71
C ILE A 52 -8.47 -17.31 -14.00
N VAL A 53 -7.18 -17.40 -13.64
CA VAL A 53 -6.43 -16.30 -13.03
C VAL A 53 -6.53 -15.01 -13.87
N ARG A 54 -6.36 -15.10 -15.20
CA ARG A 54 -6.46 -13.94 -16.10
C ARG A 54 -7.88 -13.35 -16.17
N LYS A 55 -8.94 -14.17 -16.13
CA LYS A 55 -10.33 -13.68 -16.06
C LYS A 55 -10.56 -12.87 -14.76
N ILE A 56 -10.08 -13.39 -13.63
CA ILE A 56 -10.20 -12.74 -12.31
C ILE A 56 -9.34 -11.45 -12.30
N ASP A 57 -8.07 -11.51 -12.72
CA ASP A 57 -7.16 -10.35 -12.80
C ASP A 57 -7.79 -9.23 -13.66
N LEU A 58 -8.33 -9.54 -14.84
CA LEU A 58 -8.89 -8.56 -15.77
C LEU A 58 -10.18 -7.89 -15.27
N ARG A 59 -10.94 -8.51 -14.34
CA ARG A 59 -12.10 -7.86 -13.69
C ARG A 59 -11.76 -7.21 -12.36
N LEU A 60 -11.20 -8.00 -11.44
CA LEU A 60 -10.99 -7.59 -10.06
C LEU A 60 -9.84 -6.58 -9.92
N CYS A 61 -8.72 -6.77 -10.63
CA CYS A 61 -7.61 -5.82 -10.53
C CYS A 61 -7.86 -4.54 -11.35
N THR A 62 -8.61 -4.59 -12.46
CA THR A 62 -8.98 -3.36 -13.19
C THR A 62 -9.92 -2.49 -12.37
N ILE A 63 -10.97 -3.06 -11.77
CA ILE A 63 -11.93 -2.29 -10.99
C ILE A 63 -11.37 -1.83 -9.64
N ALA A 64 -10.60 -2.68 -8.94
CA ALA A 64 -9.92 -2.26 -7.72
C ALA A 64 -8.90 -1.14 -8.00
N GLY A 65 -8.23 -1.18 -9.16
CA GLY A 65 -7.26 -0.15 -9.56
C GLY A 65 -7.94 1.17 -9.83
N LEU A 66 -9.08 1.13 -10.53
CA LEU A 66 -9.91 2.30 -10.81
C LEU A 66 -10.48 2.93 -9.53
N LEU A 67 -11.03 2.12 -8.62
CA LEU A 67 -11.59 2.59 -7.36
C LEU A 67 -10.52 3.19 -6.42
N CYS A 68 -9.34 2.57 -6.34
CA CYS A 68 -8.20 3.16 -5.63
C CYS A 68 -7.64 4.41 -6.33
N ALA A 69 -7.75 4.51 -7.66
CA ALA A 69 -7.32 5.71 -8.38
C ALA A 69 -8.27 6.90 -8.14
N LEU A 70 -9.58 6.65 -8.06
CA LEU A 70 -10.59 7.66 -7.72
C LEU A 70 -10.35 8.26 -6.32
N ASP A 71 -9.85 7.47 -5.36
CA ASP A 71 -9.49 7.96 -4.02
C ASP A 71 -8.37 9.01 -4.04
N LEU A 72 -7.34 8.82 -4.88
CA LEU A 72 -6.29 9.85 -5.03
C LEU A 72 -6.68 10.97 -6.01
N ILE A 73 -7.65 10.77 -6.90
CA ILE A 73 -8.16 11.85 -7.76
C ILE A 73 -8.72 13.01 -6.91
N ASP A 74 -9.38 12.77 -5.76
CA ASP A 74 -9.77 13.87 -4.85
C ASP A 74 -8.58 14.75 -4.47
N SER A 75 -7.46 14.14 -4.07
CA SER A 75 -6.26 14.88 -3.72
C SER A 75 -5.74 15.71 -4.89
N GLY A 76 -5.79 15.17 -6.11
CA GLY A 76 -5.44 15.88 -7.34
C GLY A 76 -6.38 17.04 -7.65
N ILE A 77 -7.70 16.86 -7.55
CA ILE A 77 -8.69 17.93 -7.74
C ILE A 77 -8.47 19.06 -6.74
N MET A 78 -8.30 18.72 -5.46
CA MET A 78 -8.13 19.71 -4.39
C MET A 78 -6.79 20.43 -4.45
N SER A 79 -5.75 19.75 -4.92
CA SER A 79 -4.44 20.32 -5.21
C SER A 79 -4.54 21.29 -6.39
N SER A 80 -5.14 20.87 -7.51
CA SER A 80 -5.36 21.71 -8.69
C SER A 80 -6.25 22.93 -8.38
N ALA A 81 -7.38 22.73 -7.71
CA ALA A 81 -8.31 23.80 -7.35
C ALA A 81 -7.66 24.84 -6.43
N SER A 82 -6.72 24.45 -5.55
CA SER A 82 -5.98 25.40 -4.69
C SER A 82 -5.12 26.40 -5.45
N ALA A 83 -4.77 26.10 -6.70
CA ALA A 83 -4.03 26.99 -7.60
C ALA A 83 -4.90 28.07 -8.26
N THR A 84 -6.22 27.96 -8.16
CA THR A 84 -7.20 28.80 -8.87
C THR A 84 -7.82 29.87 -7.94
N SER A 85 -8.98 30.41 -8.32
CA SER A 85 -9.85 31.25 -7.48
C SER A 85 -10.48 30.56 -6.26
N MET A 86 -10.42 29.22 -6.14
CA MET A 86 -11.03 28.48 -5.01
C MET A 86 -10.70 29.05 -3.62
N PRO A 87 -9.43 29.40 -3.27
CA PRO A 87 -9.11 29.88 -1.93
C PRO A 87 -9.72 31.25 -1.61
N THR A 88 -9.82 32.14 -2.60
CA THR A 88 -10.47 33.45 -2.45
C THR A 88 -11.99 33.33 -2.38
N ASP A 89 -12.57 32.45 -3.18
CA ASP A 89 -14.02 32.28 -3.30
C ASP A 89 -14.68 31.74 -2.03
N LEU A 90 -14.03 30.74 -1.42
CA LEU A 90 -14.52 30.05 -0.23
C LEU A 90 -13.99 30.69 1.08
N GLY A 91 -13.13 31.71 0.98
CA GLY A 91 -12.48 32.33 2.13
C GLY A 91 -11.56 31.36 2.89
N LEU A 92 -10.74 30.57 2.19
CA LEU A 92 -9.81 29.58 2.76
C LEU A 92 -8.55 30.25 3.32
N VAL A 93 -8.74 31.20 4.25
CA VAL A 93 -7.67 31.93 4.93
C VAL A 93 -7.03 31.07 6.03
N GLY A 94 -5.69 31.07 6.08
CA GLY A 94 -4.92 30.34 7.08
C GLY A 94 -5.15 28.83 6.99
N ASP A 95 -5.34 28.19 8.14
CA ASP A 95 -5.41 26.74 8.28
C ASP A 95 -6.70 26.09 7.73
N ARG A 96 -7.61 26.88 7.11
CA ARG A 96 -8.89 26.36 6.58
C ARG A 96 -8.71 25.37 5.44
N TYR A 97 -7.73 25.58 4.56
CA TYR A 97 -7.40 24.62 3.50
C TYR A 97 -6.88 23.30 4.08
N SER A 98 -5.90 23.37 4.99
CA SER A 98 -5.39 22.22 5.75
C SER A 98 -6.50 21.46 6.48
N THR A 99 -7.46 22.19 7.07
CA THR A 99 -8.63 21.61 7.75
C THR A 99 -9.53 20.83 6.79
N ALA A 100 -9.75 21.33 5.58
CA ALA A 100 -10.51 20.61 4.56
C ALA A 100 -9.78 19.35 4.03
N ILE A 101 -8.46 19.25 4.17
CA ILE A 101 -7.68 18.04 3.86
C ILE A 101 -7.85 17.01 4.98
N TRP A 102 -7.43 17.33 6.21
CA TRP A 102 -7.29 16.31 7.25
C TRP A 102 -8.64 15.77 7.76
N ILE A 103 -9.73 16.52 7.62
CA ILE A 103 -11.08 16.07 8.01
C ILE A 103 -11.51 14.81 7.24
N VAL A 104 -11.08 14.67 5.98
CA VAL A 104 -11.30 13.45 5.17
C VAL A 104 -10.60 12.27 5.82
N THR A 105 -9.32 12.44 6.20
CA THR A 105 -8.52 11.42 6.88
C THR A 105 -9.12 11.02 8.23
N LEU A 106 -9.65 11.98 9.02
CA LEU A 106 -10.35 11.66 10.27
C LEU A 106 -11.58 10.79 10.01
N ALA A 107 -12.45 11.19 9.07
CA ALA A 107 -13.66 10.45 8.74
C ALA A 107 -13.32 9.04 8.23
N GLN A 108 -12.34 8.92 7.32
CA GLN A 108 -11.87 7.63 6.82
C GLN A 108 -11.39 6.70 7.94
N VAL A 109 -10.65 7.21 8.94
CA VAL A 109 -10.18 6.42 10.10
C VAL A 109 -11.33 5.94 10.97
N VAL A 110 -12.23 6.85 11.35
CA VAL A 110 -13.35 6.56 12.26
C VAL A 110 -14.31 5.54 11.65
N PHE A 111 -14.63 5.68 10.36
CA PHE A 111 -15.62 4.82 9.69
C PHE A 111 -15.00 3.57 9.03
N LYS A 112 -13.67 3.41 9.02
CA LYS A 112 -12.96 2.27 8.39
C LYS A 112 -13.50 0.89 8.79
N LEU A 113 -13.64 0.67 10.10
CA LEU A 113 -14.12 -0.61 10.66
C LEU A 113 -15.63 -0.81 10.37
N PRO A 114 -16.54 0.12 10.71
CA PRO A 114 -17.95 0.04 10.33
C PRO A 114 -18.17 -0.24 8.83
N ALA A 115 -17.47 0.48 7.95
CA ALA A 115 -17.64 0.35 6.50
C ALA A 115 -17.15 -1.02 5.97
N THR A 116 -16.03 -1.53 6.50
CA THR A 116 -15.53 -2.88 6.13
C THR A 116 -16.50 -3.98 6.57
N ILE A 117 -17.12 -3.82 7.75
CA ILE A 117 -18.15 -4.75 8.25
C ILE A 117 -19.42 -4.66 7.38
N ALA A 118 -19.89 -3.44 7.08
CA ALA A 118 -21.06 -3.22 6.23
C ALA A 118 -20.90 -3.85 4.83
N MET A 119 -19.70 -3.77 4.23
CA MET A 119 -19.38 -4.40 2.95
C MET A 119 -19.56 -5.93 2.96
N ARG A 120 -19.22 -6.62 4.06
CA ARG A 120 -19.45 -8.08 4.17
C ARG A 120 -20.94 -8.44 4.26
N PHE A 121 -21.79 -7.58 4.81
CA PHE A 121 -23.23 -7.80 4.90
C PHE A 121 -24.00 -7.41 3.63
N ILE A 122 -23.62 -6.29 3.00
CA ILE A 122 -24.27 -5.73 1.81
C ILE A 122 -23.84 -6.46 0.52
N GLY A 123 -22.63 -7.01 0.51
CA GLY A 123 -22.01 -7.63 -0.66
C GLY A 123 -21.16 -6.62 -1.46
N PRO A 124 -20.03 -7.05 -2.05
CA PRO A 124 -19.12 -6.16 -2.79
C PRO A 124 -19.79 -5.34 -3.90
N PRO A 125 -20.62 -5.91 -4.81
CA PRO A 125 -21.10 -5.16 -5.97
C PRO A 125 -21.97 -3.97 -5.59
N VAL A 126 -22.91 -4.18 -4.65
CA VAL A 126 -23.77 -3.10 -4.14
C VAL A 126 -22.95 -2.10 -3.33
N PHE A 127 -22.09 -2.57 -2.41
CA PHE A 127 -21.31 -1.70 -1.54
C PHE A 127 -20.37 -0.74 -2.31
N PHE A 128 -19.56 -1.26 -3.23
CA PHE A 128 -18.64 -0.44 -4.02
C PHE A 128 -19.37 0.49 -4.99
N THR A 129 -20.48 0.04 -5.57
CA THR A 129 -21.34 0.90 -6.42
C THR A 129 -21.91 2.07 -5.62
N CYS A 130 -22.58 1.81 -4.49
CA CYS A 130 -23.21 2.85 -3.69
C CYS A 130 -22.18 3.83 -3.12
N THR A 131 -21.03 3.36 -2.63
CA THR A 131 -19.96 4.24 -2.13
C THR A 131 -19.33 5.09 -3.22
N THR A 132 -19.10 4.54 -4.42
CA THR A 132 -18.53 5.28 -5.56
C THR A 132 -19.50 6.33 -6.13
N ILE A 133 -20.78 5.98 -6.26
CA ILE A 133 -21.83 6.93 -6.69
C ILE A 133 -22.02 8.02 -5.64
N LEU A 134 -22.01 7.68 -4.35
CA LEU A 134 -22.10 8.66 -3.25
C LEU A 134 -20.88 9.60 -3.24
N PHE A 135 -19.67 9.07 -3.41
CA PHE A 135 -18.46 9.88 -3.57
C PHE A 135 -18.60 10.84 -4.76
N GLY A 136 -18.94 10.35 -5.96
CA GLY A 136 -19.14 11.19 -7.14
C GLY A 136 -20.21 12.26 -6.96
N LEU A 137 -21.33 11.94 -6.31
CA LEU A 137 -22.40 12.88 -5.97
C LEU A 137 -21.93 13.96 -4.98
N ILE A 138 -21.20 13.59 -3.94
CA ILE A 138 -20.65 14.55 -2.98
C ILE A 138 -19.63 15.48 -3.67
N THR A 139 -18.79 14.94 -4.56
CA THR A 139 -17.87 15.72 -5.40
C THR A 139 -18.61 16.68 -6.32
N LEU A 140 -19.73 16.29 -6.94
CA LEU A 140 -20.60 17.21 -7.69
C LEU A 140 -21.15 18.33 -6.79
N CYS A 141 -21.59 18.01 -5.57
CA CYS A 141 -22.07 19.00 -4.62
C CYS A 141 -20.98 20.01 -4.21
N MET A 142 -19.69 19.60 -4.18
CA MET A 142 -18.59 20.51 -3.86
C MET A 142 -18.42 21.66 -4.85
N ALA A 143 -18.82 21.49 -6.11
CA ALA A 143 -18.79 22.55 -7.11
C ALA A 143 -19.68 23.76 -6.77
N TYR A 144 -20.76 23.54 -6.02
CA TYR A 144 -21.77 24.57 -5.71
C TYR A 144 -21.63 25.18 -4.31
N VAL A 145 -20.52 24.90 -3.64
CA VAL A 145 -20.20 25.39 -2.29
C VAL A 145 -19.85 26.88 -2.34
N THR A 146 -20.38 27.65 -1.39
CA THR A 146 -20.12 29.10 -1.27
C THR A 146 -19.36 29.50 -0.01
N ASP A 147 -19.15 28.60 0.96
CA ASP A 147 -18.43 28.87 2.21
C ASP A 147 -17.55 27.68 2.65
N TRP A 148 -16.41 27.95 3.29
CA TRP A 148 -15.49 26.94 3.81
C TRP A 148 -16.13 25.92 4.76
N ARG A 149 -17.19 26.27 5.50
CA ARG A 149 -17.89 25.33 6.41
C ARG A 149 -18.66 24.28 5.62
N GLN A 150 -19.30 24.68 4.52
CA GLN A 150 -19.97 23.75 3.61
C GLN A 150 -18.96 22.79 2.96
N MET A 151 -17.78 23.31 2.55
CA MET A 151 -16.66 22.49 2.05
C MET A 151 -16.25 21.42 3.06
N ILE A 152 -15.99 21.81 4.32
CA ILE A 152 -15.63 20.85 5.39
C ILE A 152 -16.74 19.80 5.62
N GLY A 153 -18.00 20.22 5.61
CA GLY A 153 -19.14 19.30 5.76
C GLY A 153 -19.18 18.23 4.67
N LEU A 154 -19.05 18.64 3.40
CA LEU A 154 -19.01 17.69 2.28
C LEU A 154 -17.74 16.82 2.31
N ARG A 155 -16.58 17.36 2.68
CA ARG A 155 -15.33 16.59 2.84
C ARG A 155 -15.43 15.51 3.94
N PHE A 156 -16.12 15.79 5.05
CA PHE A 156 -16.38 14.78 6.07
C PHE A 156 -17.27 13.66 5.54
N LEU A 157 -18.37 13.99 4.84
CA LEU A 157 -19.24 13.00 4.20
C LEU A 157 -18.52 12.17 3.14
N MET A 158 -17.62 12.81 2.38
CA MET A 158 -16.78 12.17 1.38
C MET A 158 -15.84 11.13 2.03
N GLY A 159 -15.13 11.51 3.09
CA GLY A 159 -14.27 10.58 3.84
C GLY A 159 -15.04 9.42 4.48
N LEU A 160 -16.29 9.65 4.91
CA LEU A 160 -17.20 8.58 5.35
C LEU A 160 -17.53 7.62 4.20
N ALA A 161 -17.92 8.13 3.03
CA ALA A 161 -18.26 7.33 1.86
C ALA A 161 -17.09 6.44 1.37
N MET A 162 -15.87 6.97 1.42
CA MET A 162 -14.66 6.30 0.92
C MET A 162 -14.01 5.35 1.93
N SER A 163 -14.34 5.48 3.23
CA SER A 163 -13.69 4.76 4.34
C SER A 163 -13.58 3.23 4.17
N GLY A 164 -14.53 2.61 3.46
CA GLY A 164 -14.56 1.18 3.18
C GLY A 164 -13.89 0.73 1.88
N ILE A 165 -13.48 1.64 0.98
CA ILE A 165 -13.02 1.27 -0.37
C ILE A 165 -11.75 0.43 -0.29
N TYR A 166 -10.64 1.00 0.20
CA TYR A 166 -9.37 0.28 0.30
C TYR A 166 -9.41 -1.00 1.17
N PRO A 167 -9.90 -0.99 2.43
CA PRO A 167 -9.93 -2.20 3.25
C PRO A 167 -10.90 -3.25 2.69
N GLY A 168 -12.01 -2.83 2.07
CA GLY A 168 -12.95 -3.75 1.43
C GLY A 168 -12.36 -4.42 0.20
N LEU A 169 -11.65 -3.67 -0.66
CA LEU A 169 -10.98 -4.23 -1.83
C LEU A 169 -9.86 -5.19 -1.41
N ALA A 170 -9.08 -4.84 -0.38
CA ALA A 170 -8.07 -5.73 0.17
C ALA A 170 -8.69 -7.04 0.70
N TYR A 171 -9.84 -6.97 1.37
CA TYR A 171 -10.59 -8.16 1.80
C TYR A 171 -11.11 -8.98 0.60
N LEU A 172 -11.72 -8.35 -0.41
CA LEU A 172 -12.22 -9.04 -1.61
C LEU A 172 -11.09 -9.75 -2.36
N ILE A 173 -9.95 -9.08 -2.57
CA ILE A 173 -8.72 -9.66 -3.15
C ILE A 173 -8.26 -10.87 -2.32
N SER A 174 -8.34 -10.82 -0.99
CA SER A 174 -8.00 -11.96 -0.11
C SER A 174 -8.97 -13.15 -0.17
N THR A 175 -10.15 -12.97 -0.77
CA THR A 175 -11.10 -14.06 -1.06
C THR A 175 -10.92 -14.67 -2.44
N TRP A 176 -10.23 -14.00 -3.37
CA TRP A 176 -10.07 -14.43 -4.77
C TRP A 176 -8.65 -14.92 -5.14
N TYR A 177 -7.64 -14.65 -4.31
CA TYR A 177 -6.24 -15.01 -4.59
C TYR A 177 -5.54 -15.63 -3.39
N THR A 178 -4.63 -16.58 -3.65
CA THR A 178 -3.70 -17.13 -2.65
C THR A 178 -2.69 -16.08 -2.18
N ARG A 179 -2.12 -16.28 -0.99
CA ARG A 179 -1.24 -15.26 -0.36
C ARG A 179 -0.05 -14.85 -1.23
N LYS A 180 0.61 -15.80 -1.91
CA LYS A 180 1.73 -15.55 -2.84
C LYS A 180 1.31 -14.66 -4.02
N GLN A 181 0.05 -14.72 -4.44
CA GLN A 181 -0.46 -14.01 -5.61
C GLN A 181 -0.86 -12.56 -5.32
N GLN A 182 -1.32 -12.25 -4.10
CA GLN A 182 -1.88 -10.93 -3.74
C GLN A 182 -0.88 -9.78 -3.92
N GLN A 183 0.38 -9.95 -3.53
CA GLN A 183 1.39 -8.88 -3.53
C GLN A 183 1.64 -8.26 -4.92
N LEU A 184 1.80 -9.10 -5.95
CA LEU A 184 1.99 -8.67 -7.34
C LEU A 184 0.83 -7.81 -7.83
N ARG A 185 -0.39 -8.16 -7.42
CA ARG A 185 -1.63 -7.47 -7.81
C ARG A 185 -1.73 -6.11 -7.15
N PHE A 186 -1.43 -6.01 -5.85
CA PHE A 186 -1.30 -4.71 -5.18
C PHE A 186 -0.25 -3.80 -5.82
N ALA A 187 0.88 -4.34 -6.31
CA ALA A 187 1.88 -3.53 -7.03
C ALA A 187 1.35 -2.95 -8.34
N TYR A 188 0.60 -3.73 -9.14
CA TYR A 188 -0.06 -3.21 -10.35
C TYR A 188 -1.16 -2.17 -10.03
N LEU A 189 -1.94 -2.41 -8.97
CA LEU A 189 -2.98 -1.48 -8.50
C LEU A 189 -2.40 -0.10 -8.16
N GLN A 190 -1.33 -0.06 -7.35
CA GLN A 190 -0.64 1.18 -6.99
C GLN A 190 -0.01 1.87 -8.22
N SER A 191 0.54 1.10 -9.15
CA SER A 191 1.15 1.65 -10.37
C SER A 191 0.11 2.33 -11.29
N GLY A 192 -1.05 1.69 -11.48
CA GLY A 192 -2.17 2.26 -12.24
C GLY A 192 -2.74 3.52 -11.60
N GLN A 193 -2.88 3.52 -10.27
CA GLN A 193 -3.32 4.68 -9.47
C GLN A 193 -2.44 5.92 -9.73
N VAL A 194 -1.11 5.79 -9.69
CA VAL A 194 -0.18 6.92 -9.94
C VAL A 194 -0.35 7.50 -11.35
N ILE A 195 -0.51 6.64 -12.36
CA ILE A 195 -0.70 7.05 -13.77
C ILE A 195 -2.03 7.81 -13.94
N VAL A 196 -3.11 7.33 -13.31
CA VAL A 196 -4.42 7.97 -13.36
C VAL A 196 -4.41 9.33 -12.65
N VAL A 197 -3.71 9.47 -11.52
CA VAL A 197 -3.54 10.77 -10.83
C VAL A 197 -2.81 11.79 -11.71
N ALA A 198 -1.70 11.38 -12.33
CA ALA A 198 -0.97 12.24 -13.27
C ALA A 198 -1.85 12.67 -14.45
N THR A 199 -2.62 11.74 -15.01
CA THR A 199 -3.56 12.00 -16.12
C THR A 199 -4.71 12.93 -15.67
N GLY A 200 -5.21 12.76 -14.44
CA GLY A 200 -6.28 13.58 -13.87
C GLY A 200 -5.90 15.06 -13.76
N SER A 201 -4.64 15.38 -13.45
CA SER A 201 -4.18 16.78 -13.45
C SER A 201 -4.13 17.42 -14.86
N ILE A 202 -3.87 16.64 -15.92
CA ILE A 202 -3.98 17.12 -17.30
C ILE A 202 -5.44 17.44 -17.67
N VAL A 203 -6.39 16.60 -17.20
CA VAL A 203 -7.82 16.88 -17.35
C VAL A 203 -8.19 18.16 -16.58
N ASN A 204 -7.72 18.32 -15.33
CA ASN A 204 -7.98 19.52 -14.53
C ASN A 204 -7.42 20.79 -15.20
N TYR A 205 -6.24 20.74 -15.84
CA TYR A 205 -5.72 21.85 -16.65
C TYR A 205 -6.68 22.23 -17.78
N GLY A 206 -7.18 21.25 -18.53
CA GLY A 206 -8.16 21.50 -19.59
C GLY A 206 -9.49 22.09 -19.09
N LEU A 207 -9.87 21.80 -17.83
CA LEU A 207 -11.06 22.34 -17.17
C LEU A 207 -10.82 23.74 -16.57
N ASP A 208 -9.60 24.06 -16.16
CA ASP A 208 -9.23 25.40 -15.70
C ASP A 208 -9.33 26.45 -16.84
N LEU A 209 -9.00 26.03 -18.07
CA LEU A 209 -9.20 26.83 -19.29
C LEU A 209 -10.68 27.15 -19.59
N LEU A 210 -11.63 26.54 -18.89
CA LEU A 210 -13.07 26.84 -18.97
C LEU A 210 -13.52 27.85 -17.90
N ASP A 211 -12.60 28.56 -17.21
CA ASP A 211 -12.98 29.57 -16.23
C ASP A 211 -13.95 30.61 -16.79
N GLN A 212 -14.98 30.91 -16.00
CA GLN A 212 -16.13 31.78 -16.34
C GLN A 212 -17.03 31.27 -17.49
N SER A 213 -16.71 30.14 -18.12
CA SER A 213 -17.59 29.49 -19.10
C SER A 213 -18.89 29.02 -18.43
N HIS A 214 -20.02 29.36 -19.05
CA HIS A 214 -21.38 29.11 -18.54
C HIS A 214 -21.65 29.58 -17.09
N GLY A 215 -20.88 30.55 -16.58
CA GLY A 215 -21.04 31.09 -15.23
C GLY A 215 -20.44 30.23 -14.11
N LEU A 216 -19.65 29.21 -14.46
CA LEU A 216 -18.87 28.42 -13.51
C LEU A 216 -17.38 28.79 -13.60
N ARG A 217 -16.68 28.71 -12.47
CA ARG A 217 -15.22 28.91 -12.38
C ARG A 217 -14.45 27.62 -12.69
N GLY A 218 -13.17 27.74 -13.05
CA GLY A 218 -12.30 26.62 -13.43
C GLY A 218 -12.30 25.48 -12.40
N TRP A 219 -12.19 25.81 -11.10
CA TRP A 219 -12.26 24.79 -10.05
C TRP A 219 -13.63 24.10 -9.94
N GLN A 220 -14.73 24.82 -10.19
CA GLN A 220 -16.08 24.22 -10.15
C GLN A 220 -16.25 23.21 -11.29
N TRP A 221 -15.70 23.50 -12.48
CA TRP A 221 -15.65 22.55 -13.59
C TRP A 221 -14.86 21.27 -13.25
N MET A 222 -13.75 21.37 -12.50
CA MET A 222 -13.00 20.19 -12.01
C MET A 222 -13.90 19.27 -11.17
N PHE A 223 -14.63 19.82 -10.20
CA PHE A 223 -15.56 19.05 -9.36
C PHE A 223 -16.75 18.48 -10.16
N VAL A 224 -17.36 19.26 -11.06
CA VAL A 224 -18.49 18.81 -11.89
C VAL A 224 -18.08 17.63 -12.78
N VAL A 225 -16.99 17.76 -13.53
CA VAL A 225 -16.60 16.74 -14.52
C VAL A 225 -16.09 15.48 -13.83
N GLN A 226 -15.24 15.61 -12.80
CA GLN A 226 -14.70 14.45 -12.08
C GLN A 226 -15.79 13.74 -11.26
N GLY A 227 -16.72 14.49 -10.64
CA GLY A 227 -17.87 13.91 -9.95
C GLY A 227 -18.79 13.12 -10.91
N ALA A 228 -19.08 13.67 -12.09
CA ALA A 228 -19.89 13.02 -13.12
C ALA A 228 -19.20 11.76 -13.69
N ILE A 229 -17.91 11.84 -14.03
CA ILE A 229 -17.11 10.67 -14.45
C ILE A 229 -17.16 9.60 -13.35
N THR A 230 -16.99 9.99 -12.08
CA THR A 230 -17.00 9.02 -10.99
C THR A 230 -18.36 8.37 -10.79
N MET A 231 -19.47 9.10 -10.89
CA MET A 231 -20.81 8.49 -10.85
C MET A 231 -21.01 7.49 -11.99
N PHE A 232 -20.57 7.81 -13.21
CA PHE A 232 -20.61 6.89 -14.35
C PHE A 232 -19.77 5.63 -14.09
N LEU A 233 -18.56 5.77 -13.56
CA LEU A 233 -17.70 4.64 -13.18
C LEU A 233 -18.28 3.84 -12.01
N GLY A 234 -19.03 4.46 -11.10
CA GLY A 234 -19.80 3.77 -10.07
C GLY A 234 -20.89 2.86 -10.64
N VAL A 235 -21.64 3.33 -11.64
CA VAL A 235 -22.61 2.49 -12.38
C VAL A 235 -21.89 1.36 -13.13
N LEU A 236 -20.75 1.62 -13.75
CA LEU A 236 -19.95 0.59 -14.41
C LEU A 236 -19.38 -0.43 -13.42
N THR A 237 -19.03 -0.01 -12.21
CA THR A 237 -18.56 -0.87 -11.12
C THR A 237 -19.57 -1.96 -10.81
N PHE A 238 -20.87 -1.63 -10.74
CA PHE A 238 -21.94 -2.59 -10.48
C PHE A 238 -21.98 -3.75 -11.49
N LEU A 239 -21.69 -3.46 -12.76
CA LEU A 239 -21.73 -4.44 -13.85
C LEU A 239 -20.43 -5.27 -13.94
N TRP A 240 -19.32 -4.77 -13.41
CA TRP A 240 -17.99 -5.31 -13.66
C TRP A 240 -17.37 -6.04 -12.45
N ILE A 241 -17.65 -5.59 -11.22
CA ILE A 241 -17.02 -6.12 -10.02
C ILE A 241 -17.58 -7.50 -9.64
N PRO A 242 -16.73 -8.50 -9.35
CA PRO A 242 -17.22 -9.79 -8.86
C PRO A 242 -17.67 -9.70 -7.39
N ASP A 243 -18.70 -10.47 -7.05
CA ASP A 243 -19.08 -10.77 -5.67
C ASP A 243 -17.99 -11.65 -4.99
N PHE A 244 -18.20 -12.04 -3.74
CA PHE A 244 -17.42 -13.11 -3.11
C PHE A 244 -17.52 -14.42 -3.91
N PRO A 245 -16.52 -15.31 -3.86
CA PRO A 245 -16.56 -16.62 -4.52
C PRO A 245 -17.84 -17.42 -4.20
N GLU A 246 -18.29 -17.35 -2.94
CA GLU A 246 -19.53 -17.94 -2.40
C GLU A 246 -20.81 -17.52 -3.18
N ASN A 247 -20.79 -16.36 -3.84
CA ASN A 247 -21.90 -15.79 -4.60
C ASN A 247 -21.55 -15.56 -6.08
N ALA A 248 -20.37 -15.98 -6.54
CA ALA A 248 -19.80 -15.56 -7.83
C ALA A 248 -20.68 -15.95 -9.03
N THR A 249 -21.46 -17.02 -8.93
CA THR A 249 -22.45 -17.48 -9.93
C THR A 249 -23.52 -16.43 -10.26
N LYS A 250 -23.73 -15.43 -9.39
CA LYS A 250 -24.64 -14.30 -9.61
C LYS A 250 -24.02 -13.17 -10.45
N THR A 251 -22.70 -13.21 -10.69
CA THR A 251 -21.96 -12.18 -11.43
C THR A 251 -22.10 -12.42 -12.94
N LEU A 252 -22.65 -11.44 -13.66
CA LEU A 252 -22.88 -11.54 -15.11
C LEU A 252 -21.57 -11.77 -15.90
N TRP A 253 -21.56 -12.79 -16.76
CA TRP A 253 -20.49 -13.14 -17.71
C TRP A 253 -19.08 -13.37 -17.09
N PHE A 254 -18.98 -13.96 -15.88
CA PHE A 254 -17.70 -14.09 -15.18
C PHE A 254 -17.02 -15.47 -15.31
N LEU A 255 -17.44 -16.45 -14.51
CA LEU A 255 -16.86 -17.79 -14.41
C LEU A 255 -17.98 -18.85 -14.42
N THR A 256 -17.71 -20.02 -14.98
CA THR A 256 -18.62 -21.18 -14.86
C THR A 256 -18.56 -21.76 -13.44
N SER A 257 -19.62 -22.45 -12.97
CA SER A 257 -19.65 -23.11 -11.65
C SER A 257 -18.40 -23.95 -11.38
N ASP A 258 -18.00 -24.81 -12.32
CA ASP A 258 -16.81 -25.66 -12.22
C ASP A 258 -15.51 -24.84 -12.03
N GLU A 259 -15.41 -23.66 -12.66
CA GLU A 259 -14.26 -22.75 -12.48
C GLU A 259 -14.28 -22.08 -11.09
N ILE A 260 -15.47 -21.81 -10.53
CA ILE A 260 -15.65 -21.23 -9.20
C ILE A 260 -15.32 -22.27 -8.12
N ASP A 261 -15.76 -23.51 -8.28
CA ASP A 261 -15.46 -24.60 -7.34
C ASP A 261 -13.95 -24.89 -7.31
N GLN A 262 -13.27 -24.89 -8.47
CA GLN A 262 -11.82 -24.99 -8.53
C GLN A 262 -11.09 -23.85 -7.80
N VAL A 263 -11.61 -22.61 -7.87
CA VAL A 263 -11.09 -21.46 -7.12
C VAL A 263 -11.33 -21.64 -5.62
N LEU A 264 -12.53 -22.02 -5.21
CA LEU A 264 -12.90 -22.26 -3.81
C LEU A 264 -12.03 -23.35 -3.19
N ASP A 265 -11.83 -24.48 -3.87
CA ASP A 265 -10.99 -25.57 -3.38
C ASP A 265 -9.51 -25.14 -3.28
N THR A 266 -8.98 -24.46 -4.30
CA THR A 266 -7.61 -23.92 -4.28
C THR A 266 -7.38 -22.98 -3.08
N ILE A 267 -8.34 -22.08 -2.83
CA ILE A 267 -8.24 -21.09 -1.74
C ILE A 267 -8.49 -21.73 -0.37
N ASN A 268 -9.37 -22.73 -0.29
CA ASN A 268 -9.58 -23.50 0.93
C ASN A 268 -8.38 -24.41 1.27
N GLN A 269 -7.64 -24.89 0.26
CA GLN A 269 -6.36 -25.58 0.43
C GLN A 269 -5.27 -24.60 0.93
N ASP A 270 -5.03 -23.46 0.24
CA ASP A 270 -4.09 -22.40 0.71
C ASP A 270 -4.40 -21.91 2.14
N ARG A 271 -5.69 -21.91 2.55
CA ARG A 271 -6.13 -21.57 3.91
C ARG A 271 -5.93 -22.69 4.94
N LYS A 272 -6.02 -23.97 4.55
CA LYS A 272 -5.75 -25.13 5.43
C LYS A 272 -4.24 -25.39 5.57
N ASP A 273 -3.49 -25.20 4.49
CA ASP A 273 -2.02 -25.33 4.43
C ASP A 273 -1.29 -24.22 5.21
N ALA A 274 -2.00 -23.14 5.57
CA ALA A 274 -1.51 -22.11 6.47
C ALA A 274 -1.30 -22.57 7.93
N GLY A 275 -1.60 -23.84 8.24
CA GLY A 275 -1.62 -24.39 9.59
C GLY A 275 -2.92 -24.08 10.34
N PRO A 276 -3.15 -24.69 11.51
CA PRO A 276 -4.29 -24.32 12.35
C PRO A 276 -4.19 -22.84 12.72
N PRO A 277 -5.27 -22.04 12.57
CA PRO A 277 -5.23 -20.62 12.92
C PRO A 277 -4.84 -20.46 14.38
N GLU A 278 -3.92 -19.52 14.66
CA GLU A 278 -3.45 -19.26 16.03
C GLU A 278 -4.68 -18.99 16.92
N PRO A 279 -4.88 -19.72 18.03
CA PRO A 279 -6.08 -19.56 18.84
C PRO A 279 -6.16 -18.14 19.37
N PHE A 280 -7.33 -17.50 19.19
CA PHE A 280 -7.57 -16.15 19.66
C PHE A 280 -7.38 -16.10 21.17
N THR A 281 -6.37 -15.36 21.61
CA THR A 281 -6.13 -15.06 23.02
C THR A 281 -5.84 -13.57 23.14
N THR A 282 -6.30 -12.95 24.22
CA THR A 282 -5.99 -11.54 24.52
C THR A 282 -4.48 -11.31 24.55
N ALA A 283 -3.71 -12.28 25.05
CA ALA A 283 -2.25 -12.28 25.02
C ALA A 283 -1.65 -12.23 23.60
N ALA A 284 -2.25 -12.88 22.59
CA ALA A 284 -1.75 -12.85 21.22
C ALA A 284 -1.88 -11.47 20.55
N ILE A 285 -2.86 -10.65 20.98
CA ILE A 285 -3.03 -9.26 20.52
C ILE A 285 -2.21 -8.29 21.36
N LEU A 286 -2.11 -8.51 22.68
CA LEU A 286 -1.39 -7.61 23.59
C LEU A 286 0.14 -7.76 23.53
N ARG A 287 0.68 -8.98 23.35
CA ARG A 287 2.14 -9.21 23.24
C ARG A 287 2.82 -8.41 22.12
N PRO A 288 2.25 -8.27 20.91
CA PRO A 288 2.78 -7.40 19.85
C PRO A 288 3.06 -5.95 20.27
N PHE A 289 2.32 -5.38 21.24
CA PHE A 289 2.59 -4.01 21.75
C PHE A 289 3.87 -3.91 22.59
N LEU A 290 4.48 -5.03 23.01
CA LEU A 290 5.79 -5.05 23.66
C LEU A 290 6.94 -5.11 22.64
N ASP A 291 6.66 -5.27 21.34
CA ASP A 291 7.68 -5.37 20.31
C ASP A 291 8.03 -3.99 19.74
N ILE A 292 9.29 -3.58 19.91
CA ILE A 292 9.83 -2.34 19.36
C ILE A 292 9.65 -2.20 17.84
N LYS A 293 9.54 -3.33 17.10
CA LYS A 293 9.29 -3.31 15.65
C LYS A 293 7.92 -2.71 15.31
N LEU A 294 6.90 -2.87 16.15
CA LEU A 294 5.59 -2.26 15.93
C LEU A 294 5.73 -0.73 15.86
N TYR A 295 6.38 -0.14 16.88
CA TYR A 295 6.61 1.30 16.95
C TYR A 295 7.53 1.80 15.83
N ALA A 296 8.57 1.03 15.47
CA ALA A 296 9.46 1.37 14.37
C ALA A 296 8.72 1.46 13.03
N PHE A 297 7.94 0.44 12.65
CA PHE A 297 7.15 0.49 11.41
C PHE A 297 6.06 1.56 11.46
N SER A 298 5.34 1.70 12.59
CA SER A 298 4.34 2.76 12.78
C SER A 298 4.93 4.16 12.58
N LEU A 299 6.13 4.42 13.12
CA LEU A 299 6.81 5.71 12.97
C LEU A 299 7.32 5.93 11.54
N LEU A 300 7.85 4.90 10.88
CA LEU A 300 8.25 5.00 9.46
C LEU A 300 7.07 5.44 8.57
N PHE A 301 5.92 4.79 8.68
CA PHE A 301 4.74 5.14 7.89
C PHE A 301 4.14 6.51 8.28
N PHE A 302 4.20 6.90 9.55
CA PHE A 302 3.86 8.28 9.96
C PHE A 302 4.74 9.31 9.22
N LEU A 303 6.07 9.18 9.34
CA LEU A 303 7.04 10.11 8.75
C LEU A 303 6.95 10.17 7.22
N GLN A 304 6.73 9.00 6.60
CA GLN A 304 6.52 8.87 5.16
C GLN A 304 5.27 9.65 4.72
N ASN A 305 4.15 9.48 5.44
CA ASN A 305 2.89 10.09 5.03
C ASN A 305 2.80 11.59 5.31
N VAL A 306 3.51 12.10 6.32
CA VAL A 306 3.70 13.55 6.53
C VAL A 306 4.16 14.22 5.24
N VAL A 307 5.17 13.65 4.57
CA VAL A 307 5.74 14.25 3.35
C VAL A 307 4.90 13.95 2.11
N SER A 308 4.34 12.74 1.96
CA SER A 308 3.52 12.44 0.77
C SER A 308 2.21 13.23 0.74
N THR A 309 1.51 13.41 1.88
CA THR A 309 0.33 14.28 1.93
C THR A 309 0.71 15.74 1.65
N ALA A 310 1.80 16.23 2.25
CA ALA A 310 2.27 17.59 2.07
C ALA A 310 2.61 17.92 0.60
N LEU A 311 3.33 17.06 -0.11
CA LEU A 311 3.62 17.29 -1.52
C LEU A 311 2.35 17.14 -2.38
N SER A 312 1.55 16.09 -2.16
CA SER A 312 0.40 15.80 -3.03
C SER A 312 -0.68 16.89 -3.05
N TYR A 313 -0.88 17.60 -1.94
CA TYR A 313 -1.87 18.69 -1.89
C TYR A 313 -1.31 20.08 -2.24
N PHE A 314 0.00 20.33 -2.06
CA PHE A 314 0.56 21.69 -2.16
C PHE A 314 1.47 21.94 -3.38
N ILE A 315 1.81 20.93 -4.20
CA ILE A 315 2.65 21.11 -5.41
C ILE A 315 2.22 22.31 -6.30
N PRO A 316 0.94 22.49 -6.67
CA PRO A 316 0.51 23.62 -7.49
C PRO A 316 0.70 24.98 -6.78
N THR A 317 0.45 25.04 -5.48
CA THR A 317 0.71 26.24 -4.66
C THR A 317 2.22 26.58 -4.62
N ILE A 318 3.07 25.56 -4.54
CA ILE A 318 4.54 25.71 -4.57
C ILE A 318 5.00 26.19 -5.96
N LEU A 319 4.40 25.67 -7.04
CA LEU A 319 4.65 26.09 -8.42
C LEU A 319 4.26 27.56 -8.65
N ILE A 320 3.09 28.01 -8.16
CA ILE A 320 2.73 29.44 -8.18
C ILE A 320 3.76 30.28 -7.41
N GLY A 321 4.21 29.81 -6.25
CA GLY A 321 5.30 30.43 -5.49
C GLY A 321 6.64 30.53 -6.24
N MET A 322 6.85 29.72 -7.28
CA MET A 322 8.01 29.80 -8.18
C MET A 322 7.80 30.72 -9.40
N GLY A 323 6.62 31.32 -9.54
CA GLY A 323 6.28 32.25 -10.61
C GLY A 323 5.56 31.62 -11.82
N PHE A 324 5.11 30.37 -11.72
CA PHE A 324 4.23 29.77 -12.73
C PHE A 324 2.81 30.32 -12.65
N THR A 325 2.07 30.33 -13.76
CA THR A 325 0.65 30.68 -13.76
C THR A 325 -0.19 29.57 -13.10
N SER A 326 -1.44 29.87 -12.72
CA SER A 326 -2.38 28.87 -12.18
C SER A 326 -2.51 27.65 -13.11
N ALA A 327 -2.79 27.90 -14.39
CA ALA A 327 -2.92 26.84 -15.39
C ALA A 327 -1.62 26.05 -15.57
N ASP A 328 -0.47 26.72 -15.72
CA ASP A 328 0.83 26.03 -15.81
C ASP A 328 1.12 25.17 -14.58
N SER A 329 0.76 25.65 -13.38
CA SER A 329 0.98 24.93 -12.12
C SER A 329 0.17 23.63 -12.02
N ILE A 330 -1.04 23.61 -12.60
CA ILE A 330 -1.89 22.42 -12.67
C ILE A 330 -1.32 21.42 -13.68
N LEU A 331 -0.84 21.89 -14.83
CA LEU A 331 -0.21 21.03 -15.84
C LEU A 331 1.13 20.45 -15.35
N LEU A 332 1.96 21.26 -14.70
CA LEU A 332 3.27 20.89 -14.16
C LEU A 332 3.21 20.00 -12.91
N TYR A 333 2.01 19.72 -12.38
CA TYR A 333 1.77 18.66 -11.39
C TYR A 333 1.93 17.26 -12.00
N ALA A 334 1.59 17.06 -13.28
CA ALA A 334 1.59 15.74 -13.90
C ALA A 334 2.99 15.09 -14.02
N PRO A 335 4.05 15.80 -14.50
CA PRO A 335 5.37 15.19 -14.72
C PRO A 335 6.03 14.56 -13.48
N PRO A 336 5.97 15.13 -12.26
CA PRO A 336 6.43 14.46 -11.04
C PRO A 336 5.85 13.07 -10.82
N TYR A 337 4.55 12.87 -11.10
CA TYR A 337 3.88 11.58 -10.89
C TYR A 337 4.17 10.59 -12.03
N TYR A 338 4.25 11.05 -13.29
CA TYR A 338 4.74 10.19 -14.38
C TYR A 338 6.20 9.77 -14.17
N TYR A 339 7.06 10.70 -13.76
CA TYR A 339 8.46 10.41 -13.41
C TYR A 339 8.54 9.36 -12.30
N ALA A 340 7.70 9.46 -11.26
CA ALA A 340 7.71 8.57 -10.10
C ALA A 340 7.51 7.08 -10.42
N VAL A 341 6.88 6.74 -11.56
CA VAL A 341 6.76 5.35 -12.03
C VAL A 341 8.14 4.71 -12.29
N ILE A 342 9.10 5.48 -12.80
CA ILE A 342 10.43 5.00 -13.17
C ILE A 342 11.26 4.54 -11.95
N PRO A 343 11.52 5.36 -10.91
CA PRO A 343 12.27 4.93 -9.74
C PRO A 343 11.51 3.86 -8.94
N VAL A 344 10.17 3.89 -8.90
CA VAL A 344 9.36 2.82 -8.27
C VAL A 344 9.69 1.46 -8.87
N ILE A 345 9.63 1.34 -10.20
CA ILE A 345 9.87 0.08 -10.89
C ILE A 345 11.34 -0.36 -10.75
N ILE A 346 12.28 0.55 -10.99
CA ILE A 346 13.72 0.23 -10.90
C ILE A 346 14.09 -0.21 -9.48
N THR A 347 13.69 0.54 -8.46
CA THR A 347 14.03 0.23 -7.06
C THR A 347 13.32 -1.02 -6.56
N SER A 348 12.09 -1.30 -7.00
CA SER A 348 11.39 -2.54 -6.66
C SER A 348 12.06 -3.77 -7.28
N ILE A 349 12.39 -3.73 -8.58
CA ILE A 349 13.11 -4.82 -9.26
C ILE A 349 14.47 -5.06 -8.62
N LEU A 350 15.19 -4.00 -8.26
CA LEU A 350 16.49 -4.10 -7.58
C LEU A 350 16.35 -4.69 -6.16
N ALA A 351 15.35 -4.24 -5.39
CA ALA A 351 15.06 -4.74 -4.04
C ALA A 351 14.65 -6.21 -4.04
N ASP A 352 13.88 -6.65 -5.03
CA ASP A 352 13.47 -8.04 -5.19
C ASP A 352 14.65 -8.92 -5.65
N ARG A 353 15.38 -8.51 -6.70
CA ARG A 353 16.49 -9.29 -7.28
C ARG A 353 17.64 -9.53 -6.30
N PHE A 354 18.00 -8.53 -5.50
CA PHE A 354 19.10 -8.64 -4.54
C PHE A 354 18.62 -8.88 -3.10
N SER A 355 17.31 -8.98 -2.86
CA SER A 355 16.70 -9.04 -1.52
C SER A 355 17.08 -7.87 -0.59
N LEU A 356 17.54 -6.73 -1.15
CA LEU A 356 17.98 -5.56 -0.41
C LEU A 356 16.80 -4.64 -0.10
N ARG A 357 16.28 -4.69 1.13
CA ARG A 357 15.11 -3.88 1.53
C ARG A 357 15.52 -2.58 2.22
N GLY A 358 16.28 -2.65 3.31
CA GLY A 358 16.76 -1.47 4.03
C GLY A 358 17.60 -0.51 3.18
N PRO A 359 18.59 -0.99 2.38
CA PRO A 359 19.40 -0.11 1.53
C PRO A 359 18.59 0.68 0.50
N VAL A 360 17.52 0.09 -0.05
CA VAL A 360 16.65 0.75 -1.02
C VAL A 360 15.78 1.83 -0.35
N ILE A 361 15.29 1.57 0.87
CA ILE A 361 14.59 2.59 1.68
C ILE A 361 15.52 3.77 1.99
N ILE A 362 16.78 3.50 2.38
CA ILE A 362 17.79 4.54 2.63
C ILE A 362 18.11 5.33 1.36
N PHE A 363 18.30 4.66 0.22
CA PHE A 363 18.53 5.33 -1.07
C PHE A 363 17.38 6.26 -1.45
N ASN A 364 16.14 5.79 -1.36
CA ASN A 364 14.96 6.62 -1.62
C ASN A 364 14.88 7.81 -0.65
N ALA A 365 15.14 7.60 0.64
CA ALA A 365 15.16 8.69 1.61
C ALA A 365 16.24 9.75 1.33
N LEU A 366 17.43 9.34 0.87
CA LEU A 366 18.49 10.25 0.42
C LEU A 366 18.07 11.04 -0.84
N CYS A 367 17.43 10.39 -1.82
CA CYS A 367 16.88 11.05 -3.00
C CYS A 367 15.81 12.10 -2.62
N LEU A 368 14.98 11.85 -1.61
CA LEU A 368 14.03 12.84 -1.12
C LEU A 368 14.71 14.01 -0.40
N ILE A 369 15.70 13.74 0.45
CA ILE A 369 16.48 14.80 1.12
C ILE A 369 17.13 15.72 0.07
N ALA A 370 17.72 15.14 -0.98
CA ALA A 370 18.25 15.89 -2.11
C ALA A 370 17.15 16.68 -2.84
N GLY A 371 16.01 16.07 -3.14
CA GLY A 371 14.87 16.73 -3.78
C GLY A 371 14.33 17.93 -3.00
N MET A 372 14.13 17.78 -1.69
CA MET A 372 13.67 18.86 -0.81
C MET A 372 14.73 19.96 -0.63
N ALA A 373 16.02 19.61 -0.61
CA ALA A 373 17.09 20.59 -0.61
C ALA A 373 17.14 21.39 -1.93
N MET A 374 16.98 20.72 -3.08
CA MET A 374 16.89 21.35 -4.40
C MET A 374 15.66 22.23 -4.56
N LEU A 375 14.53 21.88 -3.93
CA LEU A 375 13.31 22.69 -3.88
C LEU A 375 13.45 23.94 -3.00
N GLY A 376 14.21 23.83 -1.91
CA GLY A 376 14.20 24.79 -0.81
C GLY A 376 15.29 25.87 -0.80
N PHE A 377 16.53 25.52 -1.15
CA PHE A 377 17.68 26.44 -1.02
C PHE A 377 18.05 27.20 -2.32
N PRO A 378 18.01 26.58 -3.53
CA PRO A 378 18.30 27.27 -4.77
C PRO A 378 17.23 28.30 -5.16
N THR A 379 17.64 29.40 -5.78
CA THR A 379 16.73 30.38 -6.40
C THR A 379 16.30 30.00 -7.82
N ASN A 380 17.06 29.13 -8.50
CA ASN A 380 16.80 28.72 -9.88
C ASN A 380 15.56 27.80 -9.96
N VAL A 381 14.52 28.27 -10.67
CA VAL A 381 13.22 27.57 -10.82
C VAL A 381 13.38 26.16 -11.39
N GLY A 382 14.27 25.95 -12.36
CA GLY A 382 14.53 24.63 -12.95
C GLY A 382 15.11 23.63 -11.94
N VAL A 383 16.03 24.10 -11.08
CA VAL A 383 16.57 23.27 -9.99
C VAL A 383 15.48 22.95 -8.96
N ARG A 384 14.66 23.95 -8.59
CA ARG A 384 13.55 23.76 -7.65
C ARG A 384 12.52 22.75 -8.18
N TYR A 385 12.13 22.86 -9.44
CA TYR A 385 11.22 21.92 -10.10
C TYR A 385 11.81 20.50 -10.21
N THR A 386 13.10 20.39 -10.53
CA THR A 386 13.81 19.09 -10.50
C THR A 386 13.80 18.49 -9.09
N GLY A 387 13.86 19.33 -8.05
CA GLY A 387 13.67 18.92 -6.66
C GLY A 387 12.30 18.29 -6.39
N VAL A 388 11.23 18.82 -6.97
CA VAL A 388 9.88 18.22 -6.91
C VAL A 388 9.86 16.85 -7.58
N LEU A 389 10.44 16.70 -8.77
CA LEU A 389 10.54 15.38 -9.45
C LEU A 389 11.22 14.35 -8.55
N PHE A 390 12.38 14.70 -7.98
CA PHE A 390 13.16 13.82 -7.11
C PHE A 390 12.41 13.46 -5.83
N ALA A 391 11.79 14.44 -5.15
CA ALA A 391 11.02 14.20 -3.94
C ALA A 391 9.79 13.31 -4.20
N THR A 392 9.03 13.57 -5.28
CA THR A 392 7.86 12.77 -5.64
C THR A 392 8.23 11.33 -6.02
N GLY A 393 9.23 11.15 -6.88
CA GLY A 393 9.72 9.81 -7.21
C GLY A 393 10.22 9.03 -6.00
N ALA A 394 10.95 9.71 -5.10
CA ALA A 394 11.47 9.11 -3.89
C ALA A 394 10.37 8.66 -2.92
N TYR A 395 9.38 9.49 -2.59
CA TYR A 395 8.36 9.10 -1.62
C TYR A 395 7.44 7.98 -2.15
N VAL A 396 7.11 7.97 -3.44
CA VAL A 396 6.29 6.90 -4.04
C VAL A 396 7.08 5.59 -4.05
N SER A 397 8.38 5.62 -4.36
CA SER A 397 9.26 4.44 -4.28
C SER A 397 9.40 3.91 -2.85
N ASN A 398 9.51 4.82 -1.87
CA ASN A 398 9.67 4.42 -0.48
C ASN A 398 8.41 3.77 0.11
N TRP A 399 7.22 4.21 -0.31
CA TRP A 399 5.95 3.58 0.02
C TRP A 399 5.90 2.09 -0.36
N ALA A 400 6.40 1.71 -1.54
CA ALA A 400 6.47 0.31 -1.96
C ALA A 400 7.52 -0.48 -1.15
N ALA A 401 8.72 0.09 -1.00
CA ALA A 401 9.83 -0.56 -0.30
C ALA A 401 9.53 -0.82 1.19
N MET A 402 8.92 0.14 1.89
CA MET A 402 8.53 0.03 3.30
C MET A 402 7.44 -1.03 3.53
N ASN A 403 6.43 -1.12 2.65
CA ASN A 403 5.40 -2.17 2.73
C ASN A 403 6.04 -3.56 2.58
N ALA A 404 6.92 -3.77 1.60
CA ALA A 404 7.63 -5.02 1.44
C ALA A 404 8.51 -5.34 2.67
N TRP A 405 9.20 -4.35 3.23
CA TRP A 405 10.06 -4.54 4.40
C TRP A 405 9.29 -4.89 5.68
N GLN A 406 8.10 -4.33 5.87
CA GLN A 406 7.18 -4.71 6.96
C GLN A 406 6.68 -6.15 6.78
N MET A 407 6.17 -6.50 5.60
CA MET A 407 5.58 -7.81 5.32
C MET A 407 6.59 -8.95 5.45
N ASN A 408 7.85 -8.72 5.13
CA ASN A 408 8.92 -9.71 5.23
C ASN A 408 9.44 -9.92 6.67
N ASN A 409 9.31 -8.92 7.55
CA ASN A 409 9.93 -8.93 8.88
C ASN A 409 8.94 -9.08 10.05
N ILE A 410 7.63 -9.10 9.80
CA ILE A 410 6.60 -9.38 10.82
C ILE A 410 5.96 -10.75 10.55
N THR A 411 6.28 -11.73 11.39
CA THR A 411 5.72 -13.09 11.39
C THR A 411 4.55 -13.21 12.38
N GLY A 412 3.87 -14.37 12.40
CA GLY A 412 2.69 -14.64 13.24
C GLY A 412 1.39 -14.06 12.69
N GLN A 413 0.25 -14.67 12.99
CA GLN A 413 -1.05 -14.24 12.50
C GLN A 413 -1.53 -12.97 13.22
N TRP A 414 -1.68 -13.04 14.55
CA TRP A 414 -2.19 -11.91 15.34
C TRP A 414 -1.23 -10.73 15.40
N LYS A 415 0.07 -11.00 15.35
CA LYS A 415 1.11 -9.97 15.29
C LYS A 415 1.06 -9.17 13.99
N ARG A 416 0.94 -9.81 12.83
CA ARG A 416 0.75 -9.10 11.54
C ARG A 416 -0.50 -8.23 11.56
N ALA A 417 -1.63 -8.74 12.07
CA ALA A 417 -2.87 -7.97 12.18
C ALA A 417 -2.70 -6.74 13.09
N THR A 418 -2.09 -6.91 14.28
CA THR A 418 -1.88 -5.82 15.24
C THR A 418 -0.92 -4.76 14.71
N VAL A 419 0.20 -5.16 14.09
CA VAL A 419 1.15 -4.22 13.49
C VAL A 419 0.52 -3.51 12.28
N ALA A 420 -0.24 -4.19 11.42
CA ALA A 420 -0.92 -3.55 10.30
C ALA A 420 -1.97 -2.51 10.75
N ALA A 421 -2.71 -2.79 11.83
CA ALA A 421 -3.64 -1.84 12.43
C ALA A 421 -2.92 -0.61 13.02
N ALA A 422 -1.86 -0.83 13.81
CA ALA A 422 -1.05 0.25 14.40
C ALA A 422 -0.36 1.11 13.33
N VAL A 423 0.18 0.48 12.28
CA VAL A 423 0.77 1.17 11.12
C VAL A 423 -0.30 1.99 10.38
N SER A 424 -1.49 1.43 10.11
CA SER A 424 -2.56 2.18 9.45
C SER A 424 -3.05 3.38 10.27
N GLY A 425 -3.05 3.28 11.60
CA GLY A 425 -3.40 4.40 12.49
C GLY A 425 -2.35 5.51 12.46
N CYS A 426 -1.08 5.15 12.64
CA CYS A 426 0.03 6.11 12.57
C CYS A 426 0.20 6.74 11.18
N ASN A 427 -0.06 5.99 10.12
CA ASN A 427 -0.11 6.52 8.75
C ASN A 427 -1.13 7.67 8.63
N ALA A 428 -2.34 7.47 9.14
CA ALA A 428 -3.38 8.50 9.10
C ALA A 428 -3.02 9.74 9.94
N LEU A 429 -2.43 9.56 11.12
CA LEU A 429 -1.87 10.67 11.91
C LEU A 429 -0.79 11.43 11.14
N GLY A 430 0.02 10.73 10.34
CA GLY A 430 1.02 11.33 9.46
C GLY A 430 0.38 12.23 8.39
N GLY A 431 -0.75 11.81 7.81
CA GLY A 431 -1.50 12.63 6.85
C GLY A 431 -2.10 13.90 7.46
N ILE A 432 -2.64 13.78 8.69
CA ILE A 432 -3.13 14.95 9.45
C ILE A 432 -1.98 15.94 9.66
N ALA A 433 -0.82 15.48 10.15
CA ALA A 433 0.36 16.32 10.32
C ALA A 433 0.86 16.92 8.99
N GLY A 434 0.90 16.13 7.92
CA GLY A 434 1.30 16.56 6.57
C GLY A 434 0.47 17.70 6.00
N SER A 435 -0.83 17.78 6.34
CA SER A 435 -1.70 18.89 5.93
C SER A 435 -1.30 20.27 6.49
N TYR A 436 -0.50 20.31 7.57
CA TYR A 436 -0.13 21.52 8.31
C TYR A 436 1.32 21.98 8.13
N ILE A 437 2.18 21.21 7.45
CA ILE A 437 3.61 21.58 7.32
C ILE A 437 3.87 22.63 6.23
N PHE A 438 3.03 22.71 5.20
CA PHE A 438 3.01 23.83 4.25
C PHE A 438 2.11 24.93 4.80
N ARG A 439 2.72 26.03 5.23
CA ARG A 439 2.01 27.18 5.81
C ARG A 439 1.95 28.36 4.84
N ALA A 440 0.78 28.98 4.72
CA ALA A 440 0.57 30.09 3.79
C ALA A 440 1.44 31.32 4.11
N ASN A 441 1.75 31.58 5.38
CA ASN A 441 2.61 32.68 5.83
C ASN A 441 4.11 32.46 5.53
N GLU A 442 4.50 31.27 5.06
CA GLU A 442 5.87 30.90 4.71
C GLU A 442 6.12 30.90 3.19
N ALA A 443 5.11 31.25 2.38
CA ALA A 443 5.24 31.35 0.93
C ALA A 443 6.26 32.45 0.53
N PRO A 444 7.02 32.26 -0.57
CA PRO A 444 7.04 31.12 -1.49
C PRO A 444 8.09 30.04 -1.15
N TRP A 445 8.71 30.11 0.03
CA TRP A 445 9.88 29.29 0.37
C TRP A 445 9.55 28.09 1.25
N TYR A 446 8.51 28.16 2.09
CA TYR A 446 8.02 27.06 2.93
C TYR A 446 9.10 26.33 3.78
N PRO A 447 9.99 27.04 4.51
CA PRO A 447 11.07 26.43 5.29
C PRO A 447 10.60 25.36 6.28
N THR A 448 9.42 25.47 6.91
CA THR A 448 8.91 24.43 7.80
C THR A 448 8.69 23.12 7.04
N ALA A 449 8.04 23.17 5.87
CA ALA A 449 7.81 21.97 5.06
C ALA A 449 9.11 21.31 4.61
N ILE A 450 10.11 22.10 4.20
CA ILE A 450 11.42 21.59 3.77
C ILE A 450 12.15 20.92 4.94
N TRP A 451 12.33 21.63 6.06
CA TRP A 451 13.08 21.09 7.21
C TRP A 451 12.38 19.91 7.88
N VAL A 452 11.04 19.93 7.98
CA VAL A 452 10.29 18.77 8.49
C VAL A 452 10.41 17.58 7.55
N SER A 453 10.38 17.78 6.22
CA SER A 453 10.53 16.68 5.25
C SER A 453 11.93 16.06 5.27
N ILE A 454 12.97 16.90 5.33
CA ILE A 454 14.37 16.48 5.46
C ILE A 454 14.58 15.74 6.79
N GLY A 455 14.15 16.33 7.91
CA GLY A 455 14.28 15.74 9.25
C GLY A 455 13.54 14.40 9.37
N SER A 456 12.35 14.29 8.79
CA SER A 456 11.58 13.05 8.73
C SER A 456 12.32 11.95 7.98
N HIS A 457 13.00 12.27 6.88
CA HIS A 457 13.73 11.29 6.08
C HIS A 457 15.11 10.94 6.67
N ILE A 458 15.77 11.87 7.36
CA ILE A 458 16.93 11.56 8.21
C ILE A 458 16.52 10.56 9.30
N LEU A 459 15.37 10.78 9.95
CA LEU A 459 14.86 9.87 10.98
C LEU A 459 14.47 8.49 10.40
N ILE A 460 13.87 8.44 9.20
CA ILE A 460 13.67 7.18 8.45
C ILE A 460 15.00 6.45 8.25
N ILE A 461 16.04 7.12 7.76
CA ILE A 461 17.38 6.52 7.56
C ILE A 461 17.94 5.97 8.88
N VAL A 462 17.83 6.71 9.98
CA VAL A 462 18.28 6.26 11.31
C VAL A 462 17.52 5.02 11.78
N ILE A 463 16.18 5.01 11.68
CA ILE A 463 15.35 3.85 12.08
C ILE A 463 15.70 2.63 11.21
N VAL A 464 15.88 2.82 9.91
CA VAL A 464 16.20 1.72 8.98
C VAL A 464 17.60 1.19 9.21
N ALA A 465 18.60 2.04 9.43
CA ALA A 465 19.96 1.63 9.76
C ALA A 465 20.04 0.88 11.11
N LEU A 466 19.29 1.34 12.13
CA LEU A 466 19.15 0.61 13.40
C LEU A 466 18.47 -0.75 13.21
N GLY A 467 17.38 -0.80 12.43
CA GLY A 467 16.70 -2.03 12.05
C GLY A 467 17.62 -3.02 11.35
N PHE A 468 18.37 -2.56 10.34
CA PHE A 468 19.38 -3.33 9.61
C PHE A 468 20.42 -3.95 10.56
N VAL A 469 21.01 -3.16 11.47
CA VAL A 469 21.99 -3.64 12.45
C VAL A 469 21.38 -4.65 13.43
N LEU A 470 20.14 -4.42 13.90
CA LEU A 470 19.44 -5.33 14.79
C LEU A 470 19.09 -6.67 14.11
N PHE A 471 18.58 -6.62 12.89
CA PHE A 471 18.20 -7.78 12.08
C PHE A 471 19.43 -8.60 11.66
N TRP A 472 20.51 -7.94 11.24
CA TRP A 472 21.79 -8.60 10.96
C TRP A 472 22.38 -9.27 12.20
N ARG A 473 22.36 -8.61 13.37
CA ARG A 473 22.80 -9.20 14.65
C ARG A 473 21.94 -10.39 15.06
N ALA A 474 20.62 -10.31 14.89
CA ALA A 474 19.69 -11.41 15.18
C ALA A 474 19.95 -12.62 14.26
N ASN A 475 20.02 -12.40 12.93
CA ASN A 475 20.35 -13.41 11.94
C ASN A 475 21.69 -14.09 12.23
N ARG A 476 22.74 -13.32 12.58
CA ARG A 476 24.06 -13.87 12.90
C ARG A 476 24.06 -14.71 14.19
N ARG A 477 23.24 -14.35 15.20
CA ARG A 477 23.06 -15.18 16.40
C ARG A 477 22.34 -16.50 16.08
N ALA A 478 21.27 -16.44 15.29
CA ALA A 478 20.49 -17.60 14.90
C ALA A 478 21.27 -18.56 13.98
N SER A 479 22.06 -18.04 13.04
CA SER A 479 22.97 -18.87 12.22
C SER A 479 24.16 -19.42 13.01
N ALA A 480 24.48 -18.87 14.19
CA ALA A 480 25.41 -19.45 15.15
C ALA A 480 24.73 -20.43 16.14
N GLY A 481 23.48 -20.83 15.89
CA GLY A 481 22.69 -21.72 16.76
C GLY A 481 22.19 -21.09 18.07
N LYS A 482 22.41 -19.79 18.28
CA LYS A 482 22.15 -19.10 19.57
C LYS A 482 20.75 -18.47 19.63
N GLY A 483 19.73 -19.26 19.30
CA GLY A 483 18.31 -18.93 19.47
C GLY A 483 17.49 -18.88 18.18
N ILE A 484 16.18 -19.09 18.33
CA ILE A 484 15.17 -19.06 17.27
C ILE A 484 14.61 -17.63 17.14
N ILE A 485 14.56 -17.09 15.92
CA ILE A 485 14.03 -15.74 15.66
C ILE A 485 12.50 -15.82 15.59
N GLU A 486 11.80 -14.96 16.33
CA GLU A 486 10.32 -14.90 16.36
C GLU A 486 9.60 -16.21 16.71
N GLY A 487 10.32 -17.19 17.29
CA GLY A 487 9.79 -18.53 17.55
C GLY A 487 9.56 -19.38 16.30
N VAL A 488 10.05 -18.95 15.13
CA VAL A 488 9.94 -19.68 13.86
C VAL A 488 11.29 -20.26 13.47
N GLU A 489 11.39 -21.58 13.37
CA GLU A 489 12.61 -22.27 12.94
C GLU A 489 12.94 -21.94 11.47
N GLY A 490 14.23 -21.84 11.14
CA GLY A 490 14.69 -21.40 9.82
C GLY A 490 14.48 -19.91 9.48
N PHE A 491 13.58 -19.18 10.16
CA PHE A 491 13.30 -17.79 9.81
C PHE A 491 14.53 -16.86 9.97
N ARG A 492 14.66 -15.92 9.04
CA ARG A 492 15.68 -14.87 9.00
C ARG A 492 15.02 -13.56 8.59
N TYR A 493 15.38 -12.48 9.28
CA TYR A 493 14.95 -11.14 8.88
C TYR A 493 15.61 -10.74 7.55
N ILE A 494 14.88 -9.98 6.72
CA ILE A 494 15.46 -9.35 5.53
C ILE A 494 15.91 -7.94 5.90
N TYR A 495 17.22 -7.71 5.86
CA TYR A 495 17.87 -6.46 6.24
C TYR A 495 17.90 -5.43 5.10
#